data_AF-A0A7R9MQS1-F1
#
_entry.id   AF-A0A7R9MQS1-F1
#
_cell.length_a   1.000
_cell.length_b   1.000
_cell.length_c   1.000
_cell.angle_alpha   90.00
_cell.angle_beta   90.00
_cell.angle_gamma   90.00
#
_symmetry.space_group_name_H-M   'P 1'
#
loop_
_entity.id
_entity.type
_entity.pdbx_description
1 polymer ?
#
loop_
_entity_poly.entity_id
_entity_poly.type
_entity_poly.pdbx_seq_one_letter_code
_entity_poly.pdbx_strand_id
1 'polypeptide(L)'
;MDKGFTDYQLEAAISKVYASEAAWYVCDESIQILGGMGYMRETGLEKFLRDIRIFRIFEGTNDILRLFVSLTGLQYAGGHLKELQRAMQNPVANLGMIFGEGTKRFARSVGLSSGPSLQEYVHPELRDEAALVSKNIQYFGKSAEHLLMKYKKNIIHEQMLLRRLADAAIDIYAMVVVLSRATRALNANLNSAGIEKNIANLFCH
;
A
#
# COMPACT_ATOMS: atom_id res chain seq x y z
N MET A 1 7.91 14.38 5.68
CA MET A 1 9.08 14.99 6.36
C MET A 1 8.97 16.51 6.37
N ASP A 2 9.12 17.21 5.24
CA ASP A 2 9.14 18.69 5.21
C ASP A 2 7.88 19.37 5.78
N LYS A 3 6.70 18.73 5.64
CA LYS A 3 5.44 19.19 6.24
C LYS A 3 5.31 18.90 7.75
N GLY A 4 6.35 18.39 8.41
CA GLY A 4 6.37 18.08 9.84
C GLY A 4 5.72 16.75 10.25
N PHE A 5 5.32 15.91 9.29
CA PHE A 5 4.80 14.56 9.59
C PHE A 5 5.88 13.71 10.25
N THR A 6 5.53 13.06 11.37
CA THR A 6 6.43 12.23 12.18
C THR A 6 6.18 10.73 12.02
N ASP A 7 5.00 10.33 11.55
CA ASP A 7 4.65 8.94 11.28
C ASP A 7 4.63 8.71 9.76
N TYR A 8 5.70 8.11 9.24
CA TYR A 8 5.85 7.77 7.83
C TYR A 8 6.74 6.53 7.62
N GLN A 9 7.01 5.78 8.69
CA GLN A 9 7.98 4.68 8.67
C GLN A 9 7.55 3.53 7.74
N LEU A 10 6.23 3.28 7.65
CA LEU A 10 5.66 2.29 6.74
C LEU A 10 5.86 2.71 5.29
N GLU A 11 5.52 3.95 4.97
CA GLU A 11 5.66 4.56 3.65
C GLU A 11 7.11 4.60 3.20
N ALA A 12 8.04 4.93 4.10
CA ALA A 12 9.47 4.89 3.83
C ALA A 12 9.93 3.47 3.48
N ALA A 13 9.56 2.47 4.29
CA ALA A 13 9.90 1.07 4.02
C ALA A 13 9.31 0.57 2.70
N ILE A 14 8.03 0.88 2.42
CA ILE A 14 7.36 0.55 1.16
C ILE A 14 8.12 1.16 -0.02
N SER A 15 8.45 2.46 0.06
CA SER A 15 9.15 3.16 -1.02
C SER A 15 10.53 2.56 -1.32
N LYS A 16 11.28 2.15 -0.28
CA LYS A 16 12.59 1.52 -0.42
C LYS A 16 12.48 0.17 -1.12
N VAL A 17 11.55 -0.67 -0.68
CA VAL A 17 11.31 -1.99 -1.29
C VAL A 17 10.89 -1.83 -2.74
N TYR A 18 9.87 -1.00 -2.99
CA TYR A 18 9.32 -0.77 -4.32
C TYR A 18 10.37 -0.20 -5.28
N ALA A 19 11.07 0.87 -4.90
CA ALA A 19 12.04 1.53 -5.78
C ALA A 19 13.24 0.64 -6.12
N SER A 20 13.76 -0.11 -5.15
CA SER A 20 14.91 -1.01 -5.38
C SER A 20 14.56 -2.17 -6.32
N GLU A 21 13.33 -2.69 -6.25
CA GLU A 21 12.85 -3.77 -7.13
C GLU A 21 12.43 -3.25 -8.50
N ALA A 22 11.81 -2.07 -8.58
CA ALA A 22 11.50 -1.41 -9.84
C ALA A 22 12.77 -1.05 -10.63
N ALA A 23 13.80 -0.50 -9.96
CA ALA A 23 15.07 -0.21 -10.61
C ALA A 23 15.74 -1.47 -11.16
N TRP A 24 15.70 -2.57 -10.38
CA TRP A 24 16.20 -3.87 -10.83
C TRP A 24 15.45 -4.35 -12.08
N TYR A 25 14.12 -4.37 -12.03
CA TYR A 25 13.27 -4.81 -13.14
C TYR A 25 13.50 -3.99 -14.41
N VAL A 26 13.49 -2.66 -14.30
CA VAL A 26 13.68 -1.77 -15.46
C VAL A 26 15.06 -1.97 -16.09
N CYS A 27 16.12 -2.13 -15.30
CA CYS A 27 17.46 -2.40 -15.84
C CYS A 27 17.54 -3.77 -16.53
N ASP A 28 16.95 -4.79 -15.92
CA ASP A 28 16.93 -6.16 -16.45
C ASP A 28 16.19 -6.21 -17.80
N GLU A 29 15.00 -5.62 -17.88
CA GLU A 29 14.23 -5.51 -19.13
C GLU A 29 14.97 -4.67 -20.19
N SER A 30 15.70 -3.62 -19.77
CA SER A 30 16.51 -2.83 -20.71
C SER A 30 17.62 -3.68 -21.36
N ILE A 31 18.26 -4.55 -20.58
CA ILE A 31 19.25 -5.51 -21.11
C ILE A 31 18.57 -6.49 -22.06
N GLN A 32 17.41 -7.02 -21.67
CA GLN A 32 16.64 -7.96 -22.48
C GLN A 32 16.22 -7.36 -23.84
N ILE A 33 15.76 -6.10 -23.86
CA ILE A 33 15.39 -5.36 -25.09
C ILE A 33 16.58 -5.21 -26.03
N LEU A 34 17.78 -4.97 -25.50
CA LEU A 34 19.02 -4.81 -26.29
C LEU A 34 19.66 -6.16 -26.68
N GLY A 35 19.14 -7.28 -26.17
CA GLY A 35 19.69 -8.61 -26.41
C GLY A 35 21.17 -8.70 -26.03
N GLY A 36 21.98 -9.31 -26.91
CA GLY A 36 23.42 -9.48 -26.67
C GLY A 36 24.15 -8.14 -26.42
N MET A 37 23.69 -7.05 -27.02
CA MET A 37 24.29 -5.72 -26.82
C MET A 37 24.10 -5.22 -25.38
N GLY A 38 22.96 -5.49 -24.75
CA GLY A 38 22.70 -5.10 -23.37
C GLY A 38 23.66 -5.74 -22.36
N TYR A 39 24.24 -6.89 -22.71
CA TYR A 39 25.26 -7.58 -21.91
C TYR A 39 26.68 -7.02 -22.11
N MET A 40 26.90 -6.22 -23.16
CA MET A 40 28.21 -5.67 -23.50
C MET A 40 28.54 -4.44 -22.62
N ARG A 41 29.80 -4.33 -22.21
CA ARG A 41 30.29 -3.29 -21.28
C ARG A 41 30.10 -1.87 -21.83
N GLU A 42 30.13 -1.74 -23.15
CA GLU A 42 30.00 -0.49 -23.89
C GLU A 42 28.66 0.21 -23.64
N THR A 43 27.59 -0.55 -23.33
CA THR A 43 26.28 0.02 -22.99
C THR A 43 26.21 0.56 -21.56
N GLY A 44 27.09 0.09 -20.67
CA GLY A 44 27.06 0.40 -19.24
C GLY A 44 25.90 -0.24 -18.45
N LEU A 45 24.96 -0.95 -19.09
CA LEU A 45 23.80 -1.55 -18.42
C LEU A 45 24.20 -2.68 -17.48
N GLU A 46 25.13 -3.54 -17.87
CA GLU A 46 25.66 -4.60 -17.00
C GLU A 46 26.26 -4.03 -15.70
N LYS A 47 26.93 -2.87 -15.81
CA LYS A 47 27.49 -2.19 -14.66
C LYS A 47 26.39 -1.64 -13.76
N PHE A 48 25.41 -0.96 -14.36
CA PHE A 48 24.28 -0.43 -13.60
C PHE A 48 23.52 -1.55 -12.87
N LEU A 49 23.25 -2.68 -13.54
CA LEU A 49 22.60 -3.85 -12.93
C LEU A 49 23.39 -4.37 -11.72
N ARG A 50 24.72 -4.50 -11.84
CA ARG A 50 25.59 -4.89 -10.72
C ARG A 50 25.54 -3.90 -9.57
N ASP A 51 25.58 -2.60 -9.88
CA ASP A 51 25.59 -1.53 -8.88
C ASP A 51 24.29 -1.51 -8.06
N ILE A 52 23.13 -1.64 -8.71
CA ILE A 52 21.83 -1.56 -8.02
C ILE A 52 21.47 -2.82 -7.24
N ARG A 53 22.21 -3.93 -7.40
CA ARG A 53 21.92 -5.20 -6.70
C ARG A 53 21.92 -5.03 -5.18
N ILE A 54 22.78 -4.16 -4.66
CA ILE A 54 22.93 -3.92 -3.22
C ILE A 54 21.72 -3.21 -2.61
N PHE A 55 20.94 -2.45 -3.40
CA PHE A 55 19.80 -1.68 -2.91
C PHE A 55 18.66 -2.55 -2.36
N ARG A 56 18.60 -3.82 -2.74
CA ARG A 56 17.64 -4.80 -2.18
C ARG A 56 18.11 -5.41 -0.85
N ILE A 57 19.35 -5.15 -0.42
CA ILE A 57 20.01 -5.80 0.72
C ILE A 57 20.35 -4.78 1.82
N PHE A 58 21.02 -3.69 1.47
CA PHE A 58 21.46 -2.71 2.47
C PHE A 58 20.29 -1.86 3.00
N GLU A 59 20.50 -1.11 4.09
CA GLU A 59 19.48 -0.25 4.73
C GLU A 59 18.19 -1.02 5.08
N GLY A 60 18.36 -2.27 5.52
CA GLY A 60 17.29 -3.24 5.71
C GLY A 60 17.04 -4.05 4.45
N THR A 61 17.18 -5.37 4.53
CA THR A 61 16.87 -6.23 3.38
C THR A 61 15.39 -6.12 3.03
N ASN A 62 15.06 -6.24 1.75
CA ASN A 62 13.66 -6.11 1.33
C ASN A 62 12.75 -7.14 2.01
N ASP A 63 13.26 -8.34 2.34
CA ASP A 63 12.51 -9.35 3.08
C ASP A 63 12.19 -8.90 4.51
N ILE A 64 13.16 -8.30 5.21
CA ILE A 64 12.95 -7.77 6.56
C ILE A 64 12.02 -6.56 6.54
N LEU A 65 12.16 -5.67 5.56
CA LEU A 65 11.28 -4.51 5.42
C LEU A 65 9.83 -4.92 5.13
N ARG A 66 9.60 -5.99 4.37
CA ARG A 66 8.24 -6.55 4.18
C ARG A 66 7.64 -7.07 5.48
N LEU A 67 8.43 -7.78 6.29
CA LEU A 67 7.96 -8.22 7.60
C LEU A 67 7.66 -7.03 8.51
N PHE A 68 8.50 -5.99 8.48
CA PHE A 68 8.28 -4.74 9.21
C PHE A 68 6.97 -4.06 8.79
N VAL A 69 6.72 -3.90 7.49
CA VAL A 69 5.49 -3.29 6.95
C VAL A 69 4.25 -4.02 7.47
N SER A 70 4.24 -5.34 7.36
CA SER A 70 3.10 -6.14 7.78
C SER A 70 2.88 -6.15 9.29
N LEU A 71 3.94 -6.37 10.08
CA LEU A 71 3.82 -6.46 11.53
C LEU A 71 3.43 -5.13 12.17
N THR A 72 4.03 -4.03 11.70
CA THR A 72 3.70 -2.68 12.18
C THR A 72 2.27 -2.29 11.78
N GLY A 73 1.83 -2.59 10.55
CA GLY A 73 0.45 -2.38 10.12
C GLY A 73 -0.56 -3.22 10.92
N LEU A 74 -0.26 -4.50 11.17
CA LEU A 74 -1.11 -5.39 11.97
C LEU A 74 -1.16 -5.00 13.45
N GLN A 75 -0.08 -4.44 14.00
CA GLN A 75 -0.07 -3.93 15.38
C GLN A 75 -1.10 -2.80 15.54
N TYR A 76 -1.18 -1.89 14.56
CA TYR A 76 -2.18 -0.82 14.55
C TYR A 76 -3.61 -1.40 14.47
N ALA A 77 -3.86 -2.34 13.54
CA ALA A 77 -5.16 -3.01 13.41
C ALA A 77 -5.56 -3.79 14.68
N GLY A 78 -4.61 -4.45 15.34
CA GLY A 78 -4.85 -5.21 16.56
C GLY A 78 -5.21 -4.37 17.79
N GLY A 79 -4.79 -3.10 17.83
CA GLY A 79 -5.29 -2.14 18.81
C GLY A 79 -6.79 -1.92 18.66
N HIS A 80 -7.23 -1.61 17.45
CA HIS A 80 -8.63 -1.33 17.11
C HIS A 80 -9.54 -2.55 17.33
N LEU A 81 -9.09 -3.75 16.95
CA LEU A 81 -9.88 -4.97 17.18
C LEU A 81 -10.08 -5.27 18.66
N LYS A 82 -9.07 -5.00 19.52
CA LYS A 82 -9.22 -5.18 20.98
C LYS A 82 -10.21 -4.19 21.58
N GLU A 83 -10.23 -2.95 21.10
CA GLU A 83 -11.19 -1.93 21.51
C GLU A 83 -12.62 -2.34 21.12
N LEU A 84 -12.81 -2.82 19.89
CA LEU A 84 -14.08 -3.34 19.42
C LEU A 84 -14.56 -4.52 20.27
N GLN A 85 -13.68 -5.48 20.53
CA GLN A 85 -13.99 -6.67 21.33
C GLN A 85 -14.43 -6.28 22.75
N ARG A 86 -13.76 -5.31 23.38
CA ARG A 86 -14.16 -4.78 24.70
C ARG A 86 -15.50 -4.05 24.64
N ALA A 87 -15.75 -3.27 23.59
CA ALA A 87 -17.02 -2.57 23.40
C ALA A 87 -18.21 -3.54 23.22
N MET A 88 -17.99 -4.67 22.55
CA MET A 88 -19.00 -5.73 22.39
C MET A 88 -19.26 -6.53 23.67
N GLN A 89 -18.27 -6.68 24.55
CA GLN A 89 -18.43 -7.39 25.82
C GLN A 89 -19.29 -6.61 26.84
N ASN A 90 -19.47 -5.29 26.66
CA ASN A 90 -20.32 -4.45 27.49
C ASN A 90 -21.43 -3.75 26.67
N PRO A 91 -22.41 -4.49 26.13
CA PRO A 91 -23.43 -3.95 25.22
C PRO A 91 -24.36 -2.91 25.88
N VAL A 92 -24.55 -2.97 27.21
CA VAL A 92 -25.45 -2.08 27.96
C VAL A 92 -24.83 -0.69 28.20
N ALA A 93 -23.51 -0.59 28.34
CA ALA A 93 -22.82 0.68 28.58
C ALA A 93 -22.73 1.59 27.34
N ASN A 94 -22.98 1.05 26.14
CA ASN A 94 -22.84 1.74 24.86
C ASN A 94 -24.17 1.97 24.12
N LEU A 95 -25.30 1.82 24.80
CA LEU A 95 -26.64 2.01 24.22
C LEU A 95 -26.83 3.43 23.62
N GLY A 96 -26.10 4.42 24.14
CA GLY A 96 -26.07 5.80 23.63
C GLY A 96 -25.44 5.97 22.22
N MET A 97 -24.77 4.95 21.68
CA MET A 97 -24.23 4.98 20.31
C MET A 97 -25.20 4.41 19.25
N ILE A 98 -26.34 3.84 19.67
CA ILE A 98 -27.29 3.16 18.77
C ILE A 98 -28.30 4.14 18.16
N PHE A 99 -28.46 5.35 18.71
CA PHE A 99 -29.36 6.37 18.19
C PHE A 99 -28.57 7.53 17.54
N GLY A 100 -28.59 7.62 16.20
CA GLY A 100 -27.95 8.70 15.40
C GLY A 100 -26.66 8.30 14.66
N GLU A 101 -25.81 9.29 14.33
CA GLU A 101 -24.49 9.19 13.64
C GLU A 101 -23.55 8.09 14.22
N GLY A 102 -23.82 7.64 15.45
CA GLY A 102 -23.17 6.51 16.12
C GLY A 102 -23.40 5.15 15.44
N THR A 103 -24.52 4.95 14.73
CA THR A 103 -24.77 3.73 13.93
C THR A 103 -23.81 3.59 12.76
N LYS A 104 -23.50 4.69 12.05
CA LYS A 104 -22.48 4.68 10.98
C LYS A 104 -21.09 4.39 11.54
N ARG A 105 -20.76 4.92 12.72
CA ARG A 105 -19.49 4.65 13.40
C ARG A 105 -19.40 3.20 13.88
N PHE A 106 -20.47 2.66 14.44
CA PHE A 106 -20.57 1.25 14.83
C PHE A 106 -20.50 0.33 13.61
N ALA A 107 -21.23 0.63 12.54
CA ALA A 107 -21.14 -0.08 11.27
C ALA A 107 -19.71 -0.04 10.70
N ARG A 108 -19.00 1.09 10.83
CA ARG A 108 -17.59 1.22 10.42
C ARG A 108 -16.65 0.41 11.31
N SER A 109 -16.89 0.38 12.61
CA SER A 109 -16.05 -0.36 13.56
C SER A 109 -16.27 -1.88 13.48
N VAL A 110 -17.47 -2.34 13.12
CA VAL A 110 -17.80 -3.77 12.91
C VAL A 110 -17.70 -4.22 11.45
N GLY A 111 -17.16 -3.40 10.54
CA GLY A 111 -16.94 -3.74 9.13
C GLY A 111 -18.19 -3.81 8.25
N LEU A 112 -19.33 -3.29 8.71
CA LEU A 112 -20.62 -3.21 8.00
C LEU A 112 -20.78 -1.95 7.12
N SER A 113 -19.94 -0.93 7.24
CA SER A 113 -19.88 0.16 6.27
C SER A 113 -18.67 -0.03 5.35
N SER A 114 -18.88 0.08 4.03
CA SER A 114 -17.80 0.23 3.05
C SER A 114 -16.81 1.30 3.56
N GLY A 115 -15.52 0.98 3.54
CA GLY A 115 -14.48 1.94 3.90
C GLY A 115 -14.63 3.24 3.10
N PRO A 116 -14.05 4.36 3.56
CA PRO A 116 -14.14 5.65 2.87
C PRO A 116 -13.76 5.49 1.40
N SER A 117 -14.61 5.98 0.50
CA SER A 117 -14.38 5.92 -0.93
C SER A 117 -13.30 6.93 -1.31
N LEU A 118 -12.27 6.49 -2.03
CA LEU A 118 -11.25 7.39 -2.57
C LEU A 118 -11.78 8.28 -3.69
N GLN A 119 -12.96 7.96 -4.25
CA GLN A 119 -13.57 8.68 -5.37
C GLN A 119 -13.81 10.17 -5.09
N GLU A 120 -13.98 10.54 -3.81
CA GLU A 120 -14.22 11.93 -3.39
C GLU A 120 -12.94 12.78 -3.36
N TYR A 121 -11.76 12.13 -3.39
CA TYR A 121 -10.46 12.79 -3.25
C TYR A 121 -9.65 12.84 -4.56
N VAL A 122 -10.20 12.30 -5.65
CA VAL A 122 -9.54 12.24 -6.97
C VAL A 122 -10.22 13.11 -8.00
N HIS A 123 -9.51 13.41 -9.09
CA HIS A 123 -10.09 14.09 -10.26
C HIS A 123 -11.27 13.26 -10.84
N PRO A 124 -12.34 13.86 -11.38
CA PRO A 124 -13.48 13.12 -11.93
C PRO A 124 -13.12 12.05 -12.95
N GLU A 125 -12.08 12.28 -13.77
CA GLU A 125 -11.57 11.31 -14.75
C GLU A 125 -10.83 10.10 -14.15
N LEU A 126 -10.59 10.08 -12.83
CA LEU A 126 -9.87 9.00 -12.13
C LEU A 126 -10.75 8.26 -11.10
N ARG A 127 -12.07 8.47 -11.15
CA ARG A 127 -13.00 7.90 -10.17
C ARG A 127 -13.11 6.39 -10.27
N ASP A 128 -13.02 5.83 -11.46
CA ASP A 128 -13.15 4.39 -11.66
C ASP A 128 -11.95 3.64 -11.07
N GLU A 129 -10.74 4.15 -11.29
CA GLU A 129 -9.51 3.65 -10.69
C GLU A 129 -9.54 3.81 -9.17
N ALA A 130 -10.00 4.96 -8.66
CA ALA A 130 -10.15 5.17 -7.23
C ALA A 130 -11.17 4.20 -6.60
N ALA A 131 -12.22 3.82 -7.33
CA ALA A 131 -13.18 2.81 -6.90
C ALA A 131 -12.51 1.43 -6.79
N LEU A 132 -11.67 1.08 -7.76
CA LEU A 132 -10.91 -0.17 -7.75
C LEU A 132 -9.92 -0.23 -6.58
N VAL A 133 -9.15 0.84 -6.35
CA VAL A 133 -8.25 0.95 -5.19
C VAL A 133 -9.02 0.87 -3.88
N SER A 134 -10.17 1.54 -3.77
CA SER A 134 -11.03 1.46 -2.59
C SER A 134 -11.49 0.02 -2.31
N LYS A 135 -11.80 -0.75 -3.35
CA LYS A 135 -12.15 -2.16 -3.25
C LYS A 135 -10.96 -3.02 -2.79
N ASN A 136 -9.76 -2.76 -3.32
CA ASN A 136 -8.53 -3.45 -2.91
C ASN A 136 -8.20 -3.19 -1.44
N ILE A 137 -8.35 -1.95 -0.96
CA ILE A 137 -8.19 -1.59 0.46
C ILE A 137 -9.18 -2.38 1.33
N GLN A 138 -10.44 -2.52 0.90
CA GLN A 138 -11.44 -3.30 1.64
C GLN A 138 -11.09 -4.79 1.72
N TYR A 139 -10.64 -5.40 0.61
CA TYR A 139 -10.20 -6.80 0.62
C TYR A 139 -8.96 -7.00 1.47
N PHE A 140 -7.97 -6.11 1.35
CA PHE A 140 -6.78 -6.11 2.18
C PHE A 140 -7.12 -6.03 3.68
N GLY A 141 -8.00 -5.11 4.06
CA GLY A 141 -8.46 -4.97 5.45
C GLY A 141 -9.11 -6.25 5.99
N LYS A 142 -10.03 -6.86 5.23
CA LYS A 142 -10.67 -8.13 5.60
C LYS A 142 -9.65 -9.27 5.76
N SER A 143 -8.67 -9.35 4.86
CA SER A 143 -7.59 -10.34 4.96
C SER A 143 -6.71 -10.11 6.19
N ALA A 144 -6.31 -8.87 6.46
CA ALA A 144 -5.52 -8.52 7.63
C ALA A 144 -6.25 -8.85 8.94
N GLU A 145 -7.53 -8.49 9.06
CA GLU A 145 -8.38 -8.82 10.21
C GLU A 145 -8.51 -10.33 10.40
N HIS A 146 -8.80 -11.07 9.33
CA HIS A 146 -8.91 -12.52 9.37
C HIS A 146 -7.62 -13.18 9.88
N LEU A 147 -6.47 -12.80 9.32
CA LEU A 147 -5.17 -13.33 9.74
C LEU A 147 -4.89 -13.01 11.21
N LEU A 148 -5.17 -11.77 11.63
CA LEU A 148 -4.92 -11.34 12.99
C LEU A 148 -5.82 -12.05 14.01
N MET A 149 -7.10 -12.28 13.69
CA MET A 149 -8.00 -13.07 14.54
C MET A 149 -7.59 -14.54 14.63
N LYS A 150 -7.20 -15.14 13.50
CA LYS A 150 -6.82 -16.56 13.41
C LYS A 150 -5.54 -16.86 14.18
N TYR A 151 -4.48 -16.09 13.94
CA TYR A 151 -3.14 -16.38 14.46
C TYR A 151 -2.78 -15.59 15.72
N LYS A 152 -3.47 -14.48 16.01
CA LYS A 152 -3.21 -13.61 17.17
C LYS A 152 -1.72 -13.24 17.24
N LYS A 153 -1.07 -13.45 18.39
CA LYS A 153 0.37 -13.19 18.57
C LYS A 153 1.26 -14.11 17.74
N ASN A 154 0.78 -15.30 17.35
CA ASN A 154 1.56 -16.27 16.58
C ASN A 154 1.72 -15.88 15.11
N ILE A 155 1.03 -14.82 14.64
CA ILE A 155 1.17 -14.30 13.28
C ILE A 155 2.61 -13.94 12.91
N ILE A 156 3.44 -13.64 13.91
CA ILE A 156 4.88 -13.37 13.75
C ILE A 156 5.66 -14.53 13.11
N HIS A 157 5.15 -15.76 13.23
CA HIS A 157 5.76 -16.96 12.66
C HIS A 157 5.25 -17.27 11.23
N GLU A 158 4.17 -16.62 10.80
CA GLU A 158 3.52 -16.85 9.51
C GLU A 158 4.15 -16.01 8.39
N GLN A 159 5.48 -16.10 8.24
CA GLN A 159 6.24 -15.21 7.36
C GLN A 159 5.79 -15.22 5.90
N MET A 160 5.31 -16.35 5.38
CA MET A 160 4.77 -16.44 4.01
C MET A 160 3.49 -15.61 3.84
N LEU A 161 2.65 -15.57 4.89
CA LEU A 161 1.43 -14.77 4.89
C LEU A 161 1.75 -13.29 5.09
N LEU A 162 2.68 -12.97 6.01
CA LEU A 162 3.18 -11.61 6.21
C LEU A 162 3.81 -11.04 4.95
N ARG A 163 4.57 -11.84 4.20
CA ARG A 163 5.14 -11.39 2.91
C ARG A 163 4.05 -11.00 1.91
N ARG A 164 3.04 -11.84 1.73
CA ARG A 164 1.92 -11.57 0.81
C ARG A 164 1.11 -10.34 1.23
N LEU A 165 0.94 -10.15 2.55
CA LEU A 165 0.28 -8.97 3.08
C LEU A 165 1.11 -7.71 2.79
N ALA A 166 2.43 -7.78 2.95
CA ALA A 166 3.32 -6.66 2.64
C ALA A 166 3.27 -6.30 1.15
N ASP A 167 3.32 -7.29 0.26
CA ASP A 167 3.25 -7.08 -1.19
C ASP A 167 1.94 -6.37 -1.58
N ALA A 168 0.79 -6.82 -1.06
CA ALA A 168 -0.49 -6.15 -1.28
C ALA A 168 -0.51 -4.71 -0.71
N ALA A 169 0.10 -4.46 0.45
CA ALA A 169 0.20 -3.12 1.02
C ALA A 169 1.08 -2.19 0.16
N ILE A 170 2.17 -2.71 -0.39
CA ILE A 170 3.07 -1.99 -1.30
C ILE A 170 2.30 -1.58 -2.57
N ASP A 171 1.55 -2.51 -3.18
CA ASP A 171 0.77 -2.23 -4.39
C ASP A 171 -0.31 -1.18 -4.11
N ILE A 172 -1.10 -1.34 -3.05
CA ILE A 172 -2.13 -0.38 -2.66
C ILE A 172 -1.54 1.02 -2.44
N TYR A 173 -0.41 1.11 -1.74
CA TYR A 173 0.26 2.39 -1.52
C TYR A 173 0.71 3.02 -2.84
N ALA A 174 1.33 2.23 -3.73
CA ALA A 174 1.74 2.70 -5.05
C ALA A 174 0.56 3.21 -5.89
N MET A 175 -0.57 2.49 -5.88
CA MET A 175 -1.81 2.90 -6.57
C MET A 175 -2.32 4.26 -6.06
N VAL A 176 -2.37 4.45 -4.74
CA VAL A 176 -2.81 5.71 -4.13
C VAL A 176 -1.86 6.87 -4.49
N VAL A 177 -0.55 6.62 -4.50
CA VAL A 177 0.46 7.62 -4.86
C VAL A 177 0.31 8.07 -6.31
N VAL A 178 0.15 7.13 -7.27
CA VAL A 178 -0.03 7.51 -8.69
C VAL A 178 -1.35 8.23 -8.92
N LEU A 179 -2.45 7.82 -8.27
CA LEU A 179 -3.73 8.53 -8.35
C LEU A 179 -3.65 9.94 -7.79
N SER A 180 -2.98 10.13 -6.66
CA SER A 180 -2.78 11.45 -6.06
C SER A 180 -1.98 12.37 -7.00
N ARG A 181 -0.91 11.84 -7.59
CA ARG A 181 -0.06 12.57 -8.52
C ARG A 181 -0.82 12.95 -9.80
N ALA A 182 -1.50 12.01 -10.43
CA ALA A 182 -2.27 12.24 -11.66
C ALA A 182 -3.44 13.19 -11.42
N THR A 183 -4.14 13.06 -10.28
CA THR A 183 -5.19 14.00 -9.85
C THR A 183 -4.65 15.42 -9.75
N ARG A 184 -3.50 15.62 -9.11
CA ARG A 184 -2.86 16.94 -9.02
C ARG A 184 -2.52 17.49 -10.41
N ALA A 185 -1.97 16.66 -11.29
CA ALA A 185 -1.59 17.08 -12.64
C ALA A 185 -2.81 17.51 -13.48
N LEU A 186 -3.92 16.77 -13.38
CA LEU A 186 -5.20 17.10 -14.03
C LEU A 186 -5.79 18.40 -13.46
N ASN A 187 -5.89 18.53 -12.14
CA ASN A 187 -6.40 19.74 -11.48
C ASN A 187 -5.59 21.00 -11.84
N ALA A 188 -4.28 20.86 -12.00
CA ALA A 188 -3.37 21.95 -12.35
C ALA A 188 -3.22 22.17 -13.87
N ASN A 189 -3.91 21.38 -14.71
CA ASN A 189 -3.82 21.40 -16.17
C ASN A 189 -2.36 21.36 -16.69
N LEU A 190 -1.54 20.49 -16.11
CA LEU A 190 -0.15 20.33 -16.54
C LEU A 190 -0.09 19.67 -17.93
N ASN A 191 0.93 20.03 -18.73
CA ASN A 191 1.16 19.41 -20.04
C ASN A 191 1.32 17.87 -19.97
N SER A 192 1.79 17.34 -18.84
CA SER A 192 1.99 15.90 -18.60
C SER A 192 0.71 15.18 -18.14
N ALA A 193 -0.38 15.89 -17.84
CA ALA A 193 -1.55 15.33 -17.18
C ALA A 193 -2.17 14.14 -17.94
N GLY A 194 -2.19 14.21 -19.28
CA GLY A 194 -2.70 13.11 -20.11
C GLY A 194 -1.90 11.82 -19.97
N ILE A 195 -0.56 11.91 -19.95
CA ILE A 195 0.32 10.74 -19.76
C ILE A 195 0.22 10.23 -18.32
N GLU A 196 0.21 11.12 -17.33
CA GLU A 196 0.08 10.74 -15.92
C GLU A 196 -1.25 10.03 -15.63
N LYS A 197 -2.35 10.47 -16.27
CA LYS A 197 -3.64 9.77 -16.24
C LYS A 197 -3.53 8.36 -16.80
N ASN A 198 -2.93 8.20 -17.99
CA ASN A 198 -2.79 6.88 -18.62
C ASN A 198 -1.93 5.93 -17.79
N ILE A 199 -0.85 6.43 -17.18
CA ILE A 199 -0.03 5.65 -16.25
C ILE A 199 -0.84 5.23 -15.02
N ALA A 200 -1.61 6.14 -14.42
CA ALA A 200 -2.45 5.82 -13.27
C ALA A 200 -3.53 4.78 -13.60
N ASN A 201 -4.18 4.90 -14.77
CA ASN A 201 -5.14 3.92 -15.26
C ASN A 201 -4.49 2.53 -15.42
N LEU A 202 -3.38 2.44 -16.16
CA LEU A 202 -2.68 1.18 -16.38
C LEU A 202 -2.18 0.55 -15.08
N PHE A 203 -1.65 1.36 -14.16
CA PHE A 203 -1.10 0.86 -12.90
C PHE A 203 -2.17 0.37 -11.93
N CYS A 204 -3.37 0.95 -11.98
CA CYS A 204 -4.44 0.58 -11.05
C CYS A 204 -5.26 -0.64 -11.48
N HIS A 205 -5.13 -1.09 -12.74
CA HIS A 205 -5.84 -2.24 -13.30
C HIS A 205 -5.02 -3.54 -13.20
#